data_AF-A0A934L8D6-F1
#
_entry.id   AF-A0A934L8D6-F1
#
_cell.length_a   1.000
_cell.length_b   1.000
_cell.length_c   1.000
_cell.angle_alpha   90.00
_cell.angle_beta   90.00
_cell.angle_gamma   90.00
#
_symmetry.space_group_name_H-M   'P 1'
#
loop_
_entity.id
_entity.type
_entity.pdbx_description
1 polymer ?
#
loop_
_entity_poly.entity_id
_entity_poly.type
_entity_poly.pdbx_seq_one_letter_code
_entity_poly.pdbx_strand_id
1 'polypeptide(L)'
;MRPRPPKPGICVDTHVHRITNRWGLVKTSLPDETEAVLRKILPKRYWIEINDLLVAYGQNICKPVSPMCGVCKIEPYCRRVGVTRSR
;
A
#
# COMPACT_ATOMS: atom_id res chain seq x y z
N MET A 1 1.32 -14.60 -32.29
CA MET A 1 0.29 -14.04 -31.40
C MET A 1 0.96 -13.09 -30.42
N ARG A 2 0.76 -11.77 -30.56
CA ARG A 2 1.32 -10.79 -29.62
C ARG A 2 0.50 -10.83 -28.32
N PRO A 3 1.10 -10.98 -27.13
CA PRO A 3 0.35 -10.96 -25.89
C PRO A 3 -0.38 -9.62 -25.77
N ARG A 4 -1.67 -9.65 -25.42
CA ARG A 4 -2.47 -8.44 -25.16
C ARG A 4 -1.71 -7.59 -24.15
N PRO A 5 -1.56 -6.26 -24.35
CA PRO A 5 -1.01 -5.41 -23.31
C PRO A 5 -1.91 -5.57 -22.08
N PRO A 6 -1.35 -5.86 -20.89
CA PRO A 6 -2.15 -5.91 -19.69
C PRO A 6 -2.87 -4.57 -19.57
N LYS A 7 -4.19 -4.60 -19.35
CA LYS A 7 -4.92 -3.39 -18.96
C LYS A 7 -4.12 -2.76 -17.81
N PRO A 8 -3.80 -1.46 -17.85
CA PRO A 8 -3.17 -0.81 -16.72
C PRO A 8 -4.19 -0.83 -15.58
N GLY A 9 -4.13 -1.88 -14.76
CA GLY A 9 -4.78 -1.97 -13.48
C GLY A 9 -3.69 -1.93 -12.44
N ILE A 10 -3.89 -1.14 -11.39
CA ILE A 10 -3.11 -1.34 -10.17
C ILE A 10 -3.68 -2.63 -9.59
N CYS A 11 -3.04 -3.79 -9.79
CA CYS A 11 -3.38 -4.92 -8.91
C CYS A 11 -3.02 -4.49 -7.49
N VAL A 12 -4.00 -4.01 -6.71
CA VAL A 12 -3.76 -3.62 -5.32
C VAL A 12 -3.55 -4.90 -4.54
N ASP A 13 -2.28 -5.17 -4.25
CA ASP A 13 -1.94 -6.26 -3.37
C ASP A 13 -2.46 -6.01 -1.94
N THR A 14 -2.70 -7.08 -1.17
CA THR A 14 -3.04 -7.02 0.26
C THR A 14 -2.07 -6.16 1.08
N HIS A 15 -0.79 -6.11 0.68
CA HIS A 15 0.23 -5.23 1.25
C HIS A 15 -0.12 -3.77 1.00
N VAL A 16 -0.41 -3.39 -0.24
CA VAL A 16 -0.80 -2.03 -0.62
C VAL A 16 -2.05 -1.60 0.11
N HIS A 17 -3.09 -2.45 0.10
CA HIS A 17 -4.34 -2.20 0.82
C HIS A 17 -4.09 -1.94 2.32
N ARG A 18 -3.38 -2.83 3.01
CA ARG A 18 -3.08 -2.69 4.44
C ARG A 18 -2.27 -1.42 4.73
N ILE A 19 -1.20 -1.20 3.97
CA ILE A 19 -0.25 -0.12 4.25
C ILE A 19 -0.90 1.25 4.01
N THR A 20 -1.64 1.41 2.92
CA THR A 20 -2.31 2.68 2.59
C THR A 20 -3.45 3.00 3.56
N ASN A 21 -4.20 1.99 4.02
CA ASN A 21 -5.17 2.19 5.10
C ASN A 21 -4.49 2.53 6.43
N ARG A 22 -3.36 1.87 6.76
CA ARG A 22 -2.59 2.12 7.99
C ARG A 22 -1.96 3.51 8.02
N TRP A 23 -1.47 3.99 6.87
CA TRP A 23 -1.03 5.38 6.70
C TRP A 23 -2.17 6.36 6.86
N GLY A 24 -3.42 5.90 6.68
CA GLY A 24 -4.61 6.71 6.66
C GLY A 24 -4.75 7.54 5.38
N LEU A 25 -4.10 7.09 4.30
CA LEU A 25 -4.22 7.66 2.95
C LEU A 25 -5.58 7.32 2.33
N VAL A 26 -6.05 6.11 2.62
CA VAL A 26 -7.38 5.62 2.22
C VAL A 26 -8.11 5.11 3.47
N LYS A 27 -9.44 5.05 3.38
CA LYS A 27 -10.31 4.46 4.41
C LYS A 27 -11.33 3.59 3.69
N THR A 28 -10.96 2.35 3.45
CA THR A 28 -11.71 1.41 2.61
C THR A 28 -11.67 0.03 3.23
N SER A 29 -12.72 -0.76 3.05
CA SER A 29 -12.80 -2.10 3.62
C SER A 29 -12.33 -3.17 2.63
N LEU A 30 -12.41 -2.88 1.33
CA LEU A 30 -12.08 -3.83 0.26
C LEU A 30 -10.86 -3.37 -0.56
N PRO A 31 -10.01 -4.30 -1.06
CA PRO A 31 -8.91 -3.96 -1.96
C PRO A 31 -9.34 -3.24 -3.23
N ASP A 32 -10.49 -3.61 -3.82
CA ASP A 32 -11.02 -2.98 -5.04
C ASP A 32 -11.38 -1.49 -4.81
N GLU A 33 -11.91 -1.16 -3.63
CA GLU A 33 -12.17 0.23 -3.24
C GLU A 33 -10.87 1.00 -3.06
N THR A 34 -9.87 0.39 -2.43
CA THR A 34 -8.54 1.00 -2.31
C THR A 34 -7.95 1.26 -3.69
N GLU A 35 -8.09 0.34 -4.63
CA GLU A 35 -7.63 0.52 -6.01
C GLU A 35 -8.30 1.73 -6.66
N ALA A 36 -9.63 1.81 -6.59
CA ALA A 36 -10.37 2.91 -7.18
C ALA A 36 -9.94 4.28 -6.62
N VAL A 37 -9.62 4.35 -5.32
CA VAL A 37 -9.13 5.58 -4.68
C VAL A 37 -7.68 5.87 -5.07
N LEU A 38 -6.80 4.87 -5.01
CA LEU A 38 -5.38 5.04 -5.37
C LEU A 38 -5.21 5.43 -6.84
N ARG A 39 -6.03 4.91 -7.76
CA ARG A 39 -6.03 5.32 -9.17
C ARG A 39 -6.37 6.80 -9.36
N LYS A 40 -7.11 7.43 -8.44
CA LYS A 40 -7.45 8.86 -8.47
C LYS A 40 -6.35 9.73 -7.85
N ILE A 41 -5.62 9.20 -6.87
CA ILE A 41 -4.56 9.94 -6.15
C ILE A 41 -3.21 9.82 -6.86
N LEU A 42 -2.88 8.64 -7.38
CA LEU A 42 -1.56 8.31 -7.90
C LEU A 42 -1.50 8.38 -9.43
N PRO A 43 -0.50 9.07 -10.01
CA PRO A 43 -0.26 9.04 -11.45
C PRO A 43 0.02 7.62 -11.99
N LYS A 44 -0.54 7.30 -13.17
CA LYS A 44 -0.42 5.99 -13.83
C LYS A 44 1.00 5.43 -13.94
N ARG A 45 2.00 6.31 -14.07
CA ARG A 45 3.41 5.92 -14.21
C ARG A 45 3.97 5.17 -12.98
N TYR A 46 3.41 5.42 -11.79
CA TYR A 46 3.92 4.84 -10.54
C TYR A 46 3.17 3.58 -10.09
N TRP A 47 2.16 3.15 -10.84
CA TRP A 47 1.26 2.07 -10.42
C TRP A 47 1.97 0.72 -10.22
N ILE A 48 2.95 0.43 -11.07
CA ILE A 48 3.74 -0.81 -10.98
C ILE A 48 4.78 -0.68 -9.87
N GLU A 49 5.56 0.40 -9.89
CA GLU A 49 6.66 0.64 -8.94
C GLU A 49 6.18 0.68 -7.48
N ILE A 50 5.04 1.31 -7.23
CA ILE A 50 4.48 1.40 -5.88
C ILE A 50 4.10 0.03 -5.32
N ASN A 51 3.64 -0.91 -6.16
CA ASN A 51 3.33 -2.25 -5.69
C ASN A 51 4.58 -2.94 -5.15
N ASP A 52 5.64 -3.01 -5.95
CA ASP A 52 6.90 -3.66 -5.56
C ASP A 52 7.50 -3.03 -4.30
N LEU A 53 7.51 -1.69 -4.25
CA LEU A 53 8.00 -0.93 -3.10
C LEU A 53 7.18 -1.23 -1.83
N LEU A 54 5.85 -1.23 -1.92
CA LEU A 54 4.97 -1.47 -0.78
C LEU A 54 4.97 -2.92 -0.33
N VAL A 55 5.14 -3.88 -1.23
CA VAL A 55 5.31 -5.29 -0.88
C VAL A 55 6.60 -5.46 -0.08
N ALA A 56 7.74 -4.99 -0.61
CA ALA A 56 9.02 -5.05 0.10
C ALA A 56 8.96 -4.31 1.44
N TYR A 57 8.34 -3.14 1.47
CA TYR A 57 8.17 -2.35 2.68
C TYR A 57 7.25 -3.03 3.71
N GLY A 58 6.18 -3.68 3.27
CA GLY A 58 5.23 -4.42 4.11
C GLY A 58 5.80 -5.70 4.69
N GLN A 59 6.76 -6.33 4.01
CA GLN A 59 7.47 -7.51 4.48
C GLN A 59 8.57 -7.16 5.48
N ASN A 60 9.27 -6.04 5.28
CA ASN A 60 10.43 -5.67 6.09
C ASN A 60 10.12 -4.71 7.25
N ILE A 61 9.32 -3.66 7.01
CA ILE A 61 9.06 -2.58 7.97
C ILE A 61 7.62 -2.61 8.48
N CYS A 62 6.63 -2.43 7.59
CA CYS A 62 5.23 -2.31 7.96
C CYS A 62 4.54 -3.68 8.05
N LYS A 63 5.10 -4.55 8.90
CA LYS A 63 4.64 -5.92 9.12
C LYS A 63 3.19 -5.97 9.64
N PRO A 64 2.43 -7.05 9.36
CA PRO A 64 1.02 -7.14 9.76
C PRO A 64 0.84 -7.10 11.29
N VAL A 65 1.60 -7.92 12.02
CA VAL A 65 1.43 -8.13 13.47
C VAL A 65 2.15 -7.07 14.32
N SER A 66 3.40 -6.74 13.96
CA SER A 66 4.22 -5.81 14.74
C SER A 66 5.12 -5.01 13.78
N PRO A 67 4.60 -3.90 13.20
CA PRO A 67 5.39 -3.03 12.34
C PRO A 67 6.53 -2.38 13.12
N MET A 68 7.63 -2.14 12.44
CA MET A 68 8.83 -1.50 12.98
C MET A 68 8.72 0.03 12.83
N CYS A 69 7.78 0.63 13.57
CA CYS A 69 7.54 2.07 13.57
C CYS A 69 8.74 2.87 14.11
N GLY A 70 9.55 2.33 15.02
CA GLY A 70 10.71 3.02 15.59
C GLY A 70 11.82 3.35 14.57
N VAL A 71 11.93 2.55 13.50
CA VAL A 71 12.90 2.76 12.40
C VAL A 71 12.23 3.20 11.09
N CYS A 72 10.91 3.42 11.15
CA CYS A 72 10.11 3.76 9.98
C CYS A 72 10.31 5.23 9.62
N LYS A 73 10.95 5.50 8.47
CA LYS A 73 11.21 6.88 8.00
C LYS A 73 9.97 7.69 7.64
N ILE A 74 8.86 7.01 7.35
CA ILE A 74 7.58 7.63 6.98
C ILE A 74 6.62 7.71 8.17
N GLU A 75 7.09 7.35 9.36
CA GLU A 75 6.30 7.39 10.59
C GLU A 75 5.65 8.76 10.84
N PRO A 76 6.32 9.91 10.62
CA PRO A 76 5.71 11.21 10.82
C PRO A 76 4.49 11.49 9.93
N TYR A 77 4.38 10.77 8.81
CA TYR A 77 3.27 10.88 7.85
C TYR A 77 2.25 9.75 7.99
N CYS A 78 2.48 8.80 8.90
CA CYS A 78 1.66 7.62 9.10
C CYS A 78 0.67 7.85 10.24
N ARG A 79 -0.64 7.79 9.97
CA ARG A 79 -1.67 7.87 11.02
C ARG A 79 -1.75 6.63 11.92
N ARG A 80 -0.97 5.57 11.63
CA ARG A 80 -0.91 4.31 12.39
C ARG A 80 -2.30 3.68 12.64
N VAL A 81 -3.21 3.82 11.68
CA VAL A 81 -4.59 3.32 11.82
C VAL A 81 -4.58 1.80 12.01
N GLY A 82 -5.21 1.32 13.09
CA GLY A 82 -5.27 -0.10 13.44
C GLY A 82 -3.93 -0.71 13.92
N VAL A 83 -2.91 0.11 14.22
CA VAL A 83 -1.67 -0.37 14.84
C VAL A 83 -1.83 -0.35 16.36
N THR A 84 -2.02 -1.53 16.95
CA THR A 84 -2.14 -1.67 18.42
C THR A 84 -0.80 -1.96 19.09
N ARG A 85 0.15 -2.59 18.37
CA ARG A 85 1.49 -2.91 18.85
C ARG A 85 2.51 -2.63 17.75
N SER A 86 3.61 -1.97 18.09
CA SER A 86 4.73 -1.68 17.17
C SER A 86 6.07 -1.82 17.89
N ARG A 87 7.13 -2.05 17.11
CA ARG A 87 8.53 -1.97 17.56
C ARG A 87 9.18 -0.71 17.01
#